data_AF-A0A561CRH5-F1
#
_entry.id   AF-A0A561CRH5-F1
#
_cell.length_a   1.000
_cell.length_b   1.000
_cell.length_c   1.000
_cell.angle_alpha   90.00
_cell.angle_beta   90.00
_cell.angle_gamma   90.00
#
_symmetry.space_group_name_H-M   'P 1'
#
loop_
_entity.id
_entity.type
_entity.pdbx_description
1 polymer ?
#
loop_
_entity_poly.entity_id
_entity_poly.type
_entity_poly.pdbx_seq_one_letter_code
_entity_poly.pdbx_strand_id
1 'polypeptide(L)'
;MNTKNLVVLALLAGIGVVLHTVMPAFLSIKPDMMLAMMFLGIILIPEIKSVMLLAIVTGVLSGITTSFPGGTIPNIIDKPITALVFFGLFLALNKYRKSIISVGVLTAIGTLVSGSVFLGAAFFIAGLPAPFTALFVAAVLPATVLNTAVMVILYPVAQSIVKRTKLTSASVIQK
;
A
#
# COMPACT_ATOMS: atom_id res chain seq x y z
N MET A 1 14.43 -2.69 14.11
CA MET A 1 13.40 -3.73 13.93
C MET A 1 13.54 -4.89 14.90
N ASN A 2 12.49 -5.15 15.66
CA ASN A 2 12.31 -6.35 16.49
C ASN A 2 11.65 -7.47 15.68
N THR A 3 11.93 -8.75 15.98
CA THR A 3 11.31 -9.93 15.36
C THR A 3 9.78 -9.89 15.39
N LYS A 4 9.16 -9.37 16.46
CA LYS A 4 7.69 -9.20 16.52
C LYS A 4 7.15 -8.30 15.40
N ASN A 5 7.83 -7.19 15.13
CA ASN A 5 7.45 -6.27 14.06
C ASN A 5 7.60 -6.95 12.70
N LEU A 6 8.68 -7.73 12.51
CA LEU A 6 8.91 -8.47 11.28
C LEU A 6 7.80 -9.48 11.01
N VAL A 7 7.35 -10.22 12.03
CA VAL A 7 6.23 -11.16 11.93
C VAL A 7 4.93 -10.45 11.52
N VAL A 8 4.61 -9.30 12.13
CA VAL A 8 3.42 -8.53 11.77
C VAL A 8 3.48 -8.04 10.31
N LEU A 9 4.62 -7.52 9.87
CA LEU A 9 4.82 -7.07 8.49
C LEU A 9 4.70 -8.23 7.50
N ALA A 10 5.26 -9.40 7.82
CA ALA A 10 5.15 -10.60 7.00
C ALA A 10 3.70 -11.08 6.89
N LEU A 11 2.94 -11.06 7.99
CA LEU A 11 1.51 -11.38 7.99
C LEU A 11 0.72 -10.41 7.11
N LEU A 12 0.97 -9.11 7.23
CA LEU A 12 0.30 -8.11 6.38
C LEU A 12 0.65 -8.28 4.90
N ALA A 13 1.91 -8.54 4.57
CA ALA A 13 2.32 -8.84 3.21
C ALA A 13 1.62 -10.11 2.66
N GLY A 14 1.54 -11.17 3.47
CA GLY A 14 0.84 -12.40 3.11
C GLY A 14 -0.66 -12.20 2.89
N ILE A 15 -1.33 -11.45 3.78
CA ILE A 15 -2.74 -11.06 3.61
C ILE A 15 -2.89 -10.26 2.30
N GLY A 16 -1.98 -9.34 2.02
CA GLY A 16 -1.98 -8.56 0.78
C GLY A 16 -1.94 -9.44 -0.46
N VAL A 17 -1.09 -10.47 -0.48
CA VAL A 17 -1.02 -11.45 -1.57
C VAL A 17 -2.35 -12.17 -1.75
N VAL A 18 -2.92 -12.71 -0.68
CA VAL A 18 -4.19 -13.45 -0.76
C VAL A 18 -5.32 -12.55 -1.25
N LEU A 19 -5.41 -11.31 -0.75
CA LEU A 19 -6.43 -10.36 -1.21
C LEU A 19 -6.24 -9.96 -2.68
N HIS A 20 -5.00 -9.82 -3.14
CA HIS A 20 -4.70 -9.48 -4.53
C HIS A 20 -4.99 -10.62 -5.49
N THR A 21 -4.77 -11.88 -5.08
CA THR A 21 -5.07 -13.04 -5.93
C THR A 21 -6.56 -13.25 -6.13
N VAL A 22 -7.38 -13.00 -5.10
CA VAL A 22 -8.85 -13.16 -5.18
C VAL A 22 -9.58 -11.97 -5.82
N MET A 23 -8.94 -10.80 -5.92
CA MET A 23 -9.60 -9.64 -6.53
C MET A 23 -9.82 -9.83 -8.04
N PRO A 24 -11.05 -9.56 -8.54
CA PRO A 24 -11.32 -9.59 -9.96
C PRO A 24 -10.55 -8.50 -10.70
N ALA A 25 -10.02 -8.84 -11.87
CA ALA A 25 -9.39 -7.87 -12.75
C ALA A 25 -10.46 -7.04 -13.47
N PHE A 26 -10.31 -5.72 -13.47
CA PHE A 26 -11.07 -4.82 -14.32
C PHE A 26 -10.16 -4.36 -15.46
N LEU A 27 -10.50 -4.69 -16.71
CA LEU A 27 -9.75 -4.26 -17.90
C LEU A 27 -8.24 -4.60 -17.82
N SER A 28 -7.92 -5.82 -17.42
CA SER A 28 -6.54 -6.34 -17.24
C SER A 28 -5.73 -5.64 -16.14
N ILE A 29 -6.33 -4.76 -15.34
CA ILE A 29 -5.71 -4.15 -14.17
C ILE A 29 -6.51 -4.53 -12.92
N LYS A 30 -5.82 -5.13 -11.96
CA LYS A 30 -6.40 -5.47 -10.66
C LYS A 30 -6.19 -4.31 -9.69
N PRO A 31 -7.19 -3.96 -8.87
CA PRO A 31 -6.94 -3.10 -7.72
C PRO A 31 -5.86 -3.71 -6.83
N ASP A 32 -4.86 -2.89 -6.49
CA ASP A 32 -3.71 -3.37 -5.71
C ASP A 32 -4.02 -3.40 -4.21
N MET A 33 -4.55 -4.55 -3.77
CA MET A 33 -4.81 -4.82 -2.37
C MET A 33 -3.55 -5.00 -1.52
N MET A 34 -2.40 -5.31 -2.14
CA MET A 34 -1.12 -5.36 -1.43
C MET A 34 -0.70 -3.95 -0.99
N LEU A 35 -1.02 -2.93 -1.79
CA LEU A 35 -0.77 -1.54 -1.45
C LEU A 35 -1.53 -1.11 -0.19
N ALA A 36 -2.80 -1.51 -0.05
CA ALA A 36 -3.58 -1.23 1.16
C ALA A 36 -2.95 -1.85 2.41
N MET A 37 -2.46 -3.10 2.32
CA MET A 37 -1.78 -3.76 3.44
C MET A 37 -0.41 -3.14 3.73
N MET A 38 0.30 -2.68 2.70
CA MET A 38 1.54 -1.94 2.83
C MET A 38 1.31 -0.65 3.62
N PHE A 39 0.32 0.15 3.24
CA PHE A 39 -0.04 1.37 3.97
C PHE A 39 -0.43 1.10 5.42
N LEU A 40 -1.21 0.04 5.67
CA LEU A 40 -1.54 -0.35 7.04
C LEU A 40 -0.29 -0.71 7.85
N GLY A 41 0.65 -1.46 7.26
CA GLY A 41 1.93 -1.79 7.89
C GLY A 41 2.75 -0.55 8.22
N ILE A 42 2.81 0.43 7.33
CA ILE A 42 3.50 1.72 7.55
C ILE A 42 2.87 2.48 8.73
N ILE A 43 1.54 2.51 8.83
CA ILE A 43 0.84 3.20 9.91
C ILE A 43 1.06 2.51 11.26
N LEU A 44 1.01 1.18 11.29
CA LEU A 44 1.19 0.41 12.51
C LEU A 44 2.63 0.45 13.02
N ILE A 45 3.60 0.43 12.11
CA ILE A 45 5.04 0.39 12.41
C ILE A 45 5.77 1.47 11.57
N PRO A 46 5.66 2.75 11.96
CA PRO A 46 6.25 3.87 11.22
C PRO A 46 7.76 4.01 11.49
N GLU A 47 8.53 2.94 11.27
CA GLU A 47 10.00 2.88 11.33
C GLU A 47 10.54 2.77 9.90
N ILE A 48 11.46 3.64 9.47
CA ILE A 48 11.97 3.67 8.09
C ILE A 48 12.50 2.30 7.63
N LYS A 49 13.15 1.52 8.52
CA LYS A 49 13.63 0.17 8.23
C LYS A 49 12.48 -0.79 7.91
N SER A 50 11.38 -0.70 8.63
CA SER A 50 10.16 -1.48 8.41
C SER A 50 9.43 -1.07 7.14
N VAL A 51 9.33 0.24 6.88
CA VAL A 51 8.72 0.79 5.66
C VAL A 51 9.46 0.31 4.43
N MET A 52 10.79 0.44 4.40
CA MET A 52 11.61 0.03 3.27
C MET A 52 11.55 -1.49 3.04
N LEU A 53 11.63 -2.28 4.12
CA LEU A 53 11.49 -3.73 4.02
C LEU A 53 10.14 -4.11 3.41
N LEU A 54 9.05 -3.55 3.93
CA LEU A 54 7.71 -3.83 3.45
C LEU A 54 7.57 -3.40 1.98
N ALA A 55 8.08 -2.23 1.61
CA ALA A 55 8.03 -1.72 0.24
C ALA A 55 8.77 -2.61 -0.76
N ILE A 56 9.96 -3.09 -0.41
CA ILE A 56 10.73 -4.01 -1.27
C ILE A 56 9.99 -5.34 -1.42
N VAL A 57 9.55 -5.93 -0.31
CA VAL A 57 8.83 -7.20 -0.31
C VAL A 57 7.53 -7.08 -1.11
N THR A 58 6.73 -6.05 -0.86
CA THR A 58 5.51 -5.79 -1.62
C THR A 58 5.79 -5.51 -3.09
N GLY A 59 6.84 -4.77 -3.44
CA GLY A 59 7.22 -4.53 -4.84
C GLY A 59 7.55 -5.82 -5.60
N VAL A 60 8.31 -6.72 -4.97
CA VAL A 60 8.61 -8.05 -5.54
C VAL A 60 7.33 -8.87 -5.66
N LEU A 61 6.53 -8.95 -4.60
CA LEU A 61 5.30 -9.76 -4.58
C LEU A 61 4.26 -9.26 -5.59
N SER A 62 4.04 -7.95 -5.67
CA SER A 62 3.18 -7.33 -6.68
C SER A 62 3.74 -7.57 -8.08
N GLY A 63 5.07 -7.49 -8.25
CA GLY A 63 5.72 -7.71 -9.53
C GLY A 63 5.58 -9.13 -10.08
N ILE A 64 5.53 -10.16 -9.23
CA ILE A 64 5.34 -11.57 -9.65
C ILE A 64 3.86 -11.96 -9.76
N THR A 65 2.95 -11.24 -9.10
CA THR A 65 1.51 -11.56 -9.10
C THR A 65 0.68 -10.66 -10.01
N THR A 66 1.27 -9.60 -10.55
CA THR A 66 0.59 -8.67 -11.44
C THR A 66 0.09 -9.34 -12.71
N SER A 67 -1.10 -8.95 -13.15
CA SER A 67 -1.66 -9.34 -14.45
C SER A 67 -1.37 -8.31 -15.55
N PHE A 68 -0.69 -7.21 -15.22
CA PHE A 68 -0.33 -6.18 -16.20
C PHE A 68 0.89 -6.62 -17.03
N PRO A 69 0.83 -6.58 -18.37
CA PRO A 69 1.96 -6.94 -19.22
C PRO A 69 3.21 -6.11 -18.89
N GLY A 70 4.34 -6.78 -18.63
CA GLY A 70 5.58 -6.10 -18.25
C GLY A 70 5.54 -5.37 -16.89
N GLY A 71 4.54 -5.64 -16.04
CA GLY A 71 4.33 -4.94 -14.77
C GLY A 71 5.33 -5.26 -13.65
N THR A 72 6.24 -6.21 -13.83
CA THR A 72 7.20 -6.63 -12.78
C THR A 72 8.16 -5.51 -12.40
N ILE A 73 8.85 -4.91 -13.37
CA ILE A 73 9.81 -3.81 -13.11
C ILE A 73 9.09 -2.55 -12.60
N PRO A 74 7.97 -2.11 -13.20
CA PRO A 74 7.19 -0.98 -12.69
C PRO A 74 6.76 -1.15 -11.22
N ASN A 75 6.35 -2.36 -10.79
CA ASN A 75 6.00 -2.61 -9.38
C ASN A 75 7.21 -2.51 -8.42
N ILE A 76 8.37 -3.03 -8.83
CA ILE A 76 9.59 -2.97 -8.02
C ILE A 76 10.05 -1.51 -7.82
N ILE A 77 9.81 -0.64 -8.80
CA ILE A 77 10.13 0.81 -8.72
C ILE A 77 9.06 1.58 -7.93
N ASP A 78 7.78 1.31 -8.22
CA ASP A 78 6.64 2.00 -7.61
C ASP A 78 6.61 1.86 -6.09
N LYS A 79 6.67 0.62 -5.56
CA LYS A 79 6.42 0.41 -4.13
C LYS A 79 7.39 1.14 -3.21
N PRO A 80 8.72 1.15 -3.45
CA PRO A 80 9.65 1.96 -2.67
C PRO A 80 9.33 3.46 -2.71
N ILE A 81 9.07 4.02 -3.89
CA ILE A 81 8.77 5.45 -4.06
C ILE A 81 7.48 5.79 -3.31
N THR A 82 6.43 5.01 -3.55
CA THR A 82 5.11 5.19 -2.93
C THR A 82 5.17 5.04 -1.42
N ALA A 83 5.89 4.04 -0.90
CA ALA A 83 6.03 3.85 0.54
C ALA A 83 6.75 5.02 1.21
N LEU A 84 7.80 5.58 0.58
CA LEU A 84 8.50 6.75 1.08
C LEU A 84 7.63 8.00 1.06
N VAL A 85 6.92 8.25 -0.03
CA VAL A 85 5.98 9.38 -0.13
C VAL A 85 4.87 9.25 0.91
N PHE A 86 4.25 8.07 1.01
CA PHE A 86 3.20 7.80 1.99
C PHE A 86 3.71 7.96 3.43
N PHE A 87 4.90 7.45 3.73
CA PHE A 87 5.52 7.60 5.04
C PHE A 87 5.81 9.07 5.37
N GLY A 88 6.35 9.84 4.42
CA GLY A 88 6.58 11.28 4.60
C GLY A 88 5.29 12.05 4.89
N LEU A 89 4.24 11.80 4.09
CA LEU A 89 2.91 12.38 4.30
C LEU A 89 2.30 11.95 5.65
N PHE A 90 2.46 10.68 6.02
CA PHE A 90 2.03 10.17 7.32
C PHE A 90 2.70 10.93 8.46
N LEU A 91 4.02 11.11 8.41
CA LEU A 91 4.76 11.84 9.44
C LEU A 91 4.35 13.31 9.52
N ALA A 92 4.10 13.98 8.39
CA ALA A 92 3.66 15.37 8.32
C ALA A 92 2.30 15.61 8.99
N LEU A 93 1.40 14.61 8.98
CA LEU A 93 0.07 14.69 9.58
C LEU A 93 0.07 14.64 11.12
N ASN A 94 1.21 14.88 11.78
CA ASN A 94 1.57 14.67 13.20
C ASN A 94 0.39 14.65 14.22
N LYS A 95 -0.54 15.60 14.11
CA LYS A 95 -1.73 15.80 14.99
C LYS A 95 -3.00 15.01 14.60
N TYR A 96 -3.17 14.66 13.32
CA TYR A 96 -4.37 14.01 12.76
C TYR A 96 -4.20 12.53 12.44
N ARG A 97 -3.00 11.96 12.65
CA ARG A 97 -2.65 10.56 12.31
C ARG A 97 -3.54 9.47 12.93
N LYS A 98 -4.28 9.78 14.00
CA LYS A 98 -5.18 8.83 14.69
C LYS A 98 -6.62 8.87 14.14
N SER A 99 -6.96 9.86 13.30
CA SER A 99 -8.28 10.01 12.71
C SER A 99 -8.45 9.06 11.52
N ILE A 100 -9.56 8.33 11.51
CA ILE A 100 -9.94 7.44 10.40
C ILE A 100 -10.08 8.20 9.08
N ILE A 101 -10.54 9.46 9.15
CA ILE A 101 -10.68 10.33 7.98
C ILE A 101 -9.29 10.68 7.43
N SER A 102 -8.35 11.02 8.31
CA SER A 102 -6.97 11.33 7.90
C SER A 102 -6.29 10.12 7.25
N VAL A 103 -6.51 8.93 7.79
CA VAL A 103 -5.97 7.69 7.25
C VAL A 103 -6.59 7.36 5.88
N GLY A 104 -7.91 7.50 5.75
CA GLY A 104 -8.59 7.30 4.47
C GLY A 104 -8.09 8.26 3.38
N VAL A 105 -8.00 9.57 3.69
CA VAL A 105 -7.47 10.57 2.76
C VAL A 105 -6.03 10.27 2.38
N LEU A 106 -5.20 9.88 3.36
CA LEU A 106 -3.81 9.53 3.11
C LEU A 106 -3.68 8.30 2.20
N THR A 107 -4.53 7.28 2.40
CA THR A 107 -4.60 6.11 1.51
C THR A 107 -5.07 6.47 0.10
N ALA A 108 -6.03 7.38 -0.03
CA ALA A 108 -6.46 7.87 -1.34
C ALA A 108 -5.30 8.53 -2.08
N ILE A 109 -4.62 9.50 -1.44
CA ILE A 109 -3.46 10.19 -2.01
C ILE A 109 -2.34 9.20 -2.33
N GLY A 110 -2.02 8.29 -1.41
CA GLY A 110 -1.00 7.27 -1.61
C GLY A 110 -1.29 6.36 -2.80
N THR A 111 -2.56 5.99 -3.00
CA THR A 111 -2.97 5.15 -4.14
C THR A 111 -2.87 5.90 -5.46
N LEU A 112 -3.24 7.19 -5.49
CA LEU A 112 -3.08 8.03 -6.67
C LEU A 112 -1.59 8.21 -7.04
N VAL A 113 -0.73 8.44 -6.04
CA VAL A 113 0.72 8.52 -6.24
C VAL A 113 1.23 7.19 -6.81
N SER A 114 0.86 6.07 -6.20
CA SER A 114 1.26 4.74 -6.66
C SER A 114 0.84 4.46 -8.09
N GLY A 115 -0.42 4.73 -8.42
CA GLY A 115 -0.92 4.55 -9.79
C GLY A 115 -0.19 5.42 -10.80
N SER A 116 0.15 6.66 -10.43
CA SER A 116 0.91 7.57 -11.29
C SER A 116 2.35 7.08 -11.51
N VAL A 117 3.03 6.65 -10.44
CA VAL A 117 4.41 6.14 -10.52
C VAL A 117 4.46 4.82 -11.28
N PHE A 118 3.53 3.91 -11.00
CA PHE A 118 3.41 2.63 -11.69
C PHE A 118 3.16 2.81 -13.20
N LEU A 119 2.13 3.58 -13.58
CA LEU A 119 1.82 3.80 -15.00
C LEU A 119 2.92 4.61 -15.70
N GLY A 120 3.56 5.55 -15.01
CA GLY A 120 4.70 6.29 -15.54
C GLY A 120 5.88 5.37 -15.81
N ALA A 121 6.25 4.51 -14.86
CA ALA A 121 7.31 3.53 -15.05
C ALA A 121 6.97 2.51 -16.15
N ALA A 122 5.72 2.02 -16.19
CA ALA A 122 5.24 1.11 -17.22
C ALA A 122 5.32 1.74 -18.62
N PHE A 123 4.98 3.02 -18.75
CA PHE A 123 5.06 3.75 -20.02
C PHE A 123 6.47 3.76 -20.60
N PHE A 124 7.50 4.03 -19.79
CA PHE A 124 8.88 4.11 -20.28
C PHE A 124 9.56 2.75 -20.46
N ILE A 125 9.15 1.72 -19.71
CA ILE A 125 9.88 0.44 -19.64
C ILE A 125 9.21 -0.64 -20.49
N ALA A 126 7.90 -0.81 -20.35
CA ALA A 126 7.15 -1.92 -20.96
C ALA A 126 6.24 -1.46 -22.12
N GLY A 127 5.94 -0.17 -22.19
CA GLY A 127 4.88 0.36 -23.03
C GLY A 127 3.50 0.16 -22.39
N LEU A 128 2.55 1.03 -22.75
CA LEU A 128 1.17 0.91 -22.27
C LEU A 128 0.27 0.27 -23.33
N PRO A 129 -0.66 -0.63 -22.93
CA PRO A 129 -1.64 -1.22 -23.84
C PRO A 129 -2.75 -0.23 -24.24
N ALA A 130 -2.88 0.90 -23.53
CA ALA A 130 -3.85 1.95 -23.77
C ALA A 130 -3.30 3.31 -23.33
N PRO A 131 -3.93 4.44 -23.71
CA PRO A 131 -3.49 5.76 -23.27
C PRO A 131 -3.39 5.87 -21.75
N PHE A 132 -2.38 6.57 -21.25
CA PHE A 132 -2.15 6.77 -19.82
C PHE A 132 -3.41 7.24 -19.08
N THR A 133 -4.10 8.23 -19.63
CA THR A 133 -5.32 8.81 -19.05
C THR A 133 -6.45 7.79 -18.93
N ALA A 134 -6.60 6.92 -19.94
CA ALA A 134 -7.61 5.85 -19.92
C ALA A 134 -7.30 4.84 -18.80
N LEU A 135 -6.05 4.39 -18.68
CA LEU A 135 -5.65 3.45 -17.62
C LEU A 135 -5.72 4.09 -16.22
N PHE A 136 -5.38 5.36 -16.11
CA PHE A 136 -5.48 6.10 -14.85
C PHE A 136 -6.94 6.19 -14.37
N VAL A 137 -7.85 6.59 -15.26
CA VAL A 137 -9.28 6.70 -14.92
C VAL A 137 -9.90 5.33 -14.69
N ALA A 138 -9.60 4.34 -15.53
CA ALA A 138 -10.26 3.04 -15.50
C ALA A 138 -9.72 2.10 -14.40
N ALA A 139 -8.48 2.30 -13.94
CA ALA A 139 -7.88 1.43 -12.93
C ALA A 139 -7.49 2.16 -11.65
N VAL A 140 -6.79 3.29 -11.75
CA VAL A 140 -6.26 3.99 -10.56
C VAL A 140 -7.38 4.61 -9.74
N LEU A 141 -8.39 5.24 -10.37
CA LEU A 141 -9.51 5.83 -9.63
C LEU A 141 -10.36 4.76 -8.90
N PRO A 142 -10.80 3.66 -9.55
CA PRO A 142 -11.49 2.58 -8.83
C PRO A 142 -10.64 1.96 -7.71
N ALA A 143 -9.35 1.72 -7.96
CA ALA A 143 -8.44 1.21 -6.94
C ALA A 143 -8.30 2.18 -5.75
N THR A 144 -8.29 3.48 -6.02
CA THR A 144 -8.25 4.52 -4.98
C THR A 144 -9.48 4.44 -4.08
N VAL A 145 -10.67 4.31 -4.67
CA VAL A 145 -11.92 4.18 -3.91
C VAL A 145 -11.90 2.89 -3.08
N LEU A 146 -11.55 1.75 -3.68
CA LEU A 146 -11.53 0.45 -3.01
C LEU A 146 -10.49 0.41 -1.88
N ASN A 147 -9.25 0.83 -2.13
CA ASN A 147 -8.20 0.86 -1.12
C ASN A 147 -8.55 1.77 0.05
N THR A 148 -9.18 2.92 -0.25
CA THR A 148 -9.64 3.85 0.79
C THR A 148 -10.76 3.23 1.63
N ALA A 149 -11.77 2.62 1.00
CA ALA A 149 -12.86 1.96 1.69
C ALA A 149 -12.36 0.82 2.59
N VAL A 150 -11.46 -0.01 2.05
CA VAL A 150 -10.84 -1.11 2.79
C VAL A 150 -10.01 -0.58 3.97
N MET A 151 -9.25 0.50 3.78
CA MET A 151 -8.47 1.08 4.86
C MET A 151 -9.34 1.66 5.98
N VAL A 152 -10.45 2.32 5.63
CA VAL A 152 -11.41 2.83 6.63
C VAL A 152 -11.95 1.69 7.49
N ILE A 153 -12.20 0.51 6.91
CA ILE A 153 -12.67 -0.66 7.67
C ILE A 153 -11.54 -1.31 8.46
N LEU A 154 -10.37 -1.51 7.87
CA LEU A 154 -9.28 -2.27 8.47
C LEU A 154 -8.52 -1.51 9.56
N TYR A 155 -8.38 -0.20 9.41
CA TYR A 155 -7.65 0.62 10.39
C TYR A 155 -8.17 0.48 11.83
N PRO A 156 -9.48 0.62 12.13
CA PRO A 156 -9.98 0.46 13.50
C PRO A 156 -9.86 -0.99 14.02
N VAL A 157 -9.99 -1.98 13.13
CA VAL A 157 -9.79 -3.40 13.48
C VAL A 157 -8.35 -3.65 13.88
N ALA A 158 -7.40 -3.19 13.06
CA ALA A 158 -5.97 -3.30 13.33
C ALA A 158 -5.57 -2.59 14.62
N GLN A 159 -6.10 -1.37 14.86
CA GLN A 159 -5.88 -0.67 16.13
C GLN A 159 -6.36 -1.48 17.34
N SER A 160 -7.53 -2.12 17.24
CA SER A 160 -8.10 -2.91 18.33
C SER A 160 -7.24 -4.14 18.65
N ILE A 161 -6.72 -4.81 17.61
CA ILE A 161 -5.84 -5.97 17.76
C ILE A 161 -4.52 -5.56 18.42
N VAL A 162 -3.87 -4.50 17.93
CA VAL A 162 -2.57 -4.03 18.45
C VAL A 162 -2.67 -3.60 19.91
N LYS A 163 -3.77 -2.94 20.31
CA LYS A 163 -4.03 -2.57 21.72
C LYS A 163 -4.10 -3.81 22.63
N ARG A 164 -4.68 -4.91 22.17
CA ARG A 164 -4.83 -6.15 22.95
C ARG A 164 -3.57 -6.99 23.03
N THR A 165 -2.73 -6.96 22.01
CA THR A 165 -1.56 -7.85 21.89
C THR A 165 -0.26 -7.29 22.46
N LYS A 166 -0.27 -6.07 23.04
CA LYS A 166 0.95 -5.36 23.53
C LYS A 166 2.09 -5.42 22.48
N LEU A 167 1.76 -5.32 21.19
CA LEU A 167 2.74 -5.32 20.11
C LEU A 167 3.49 -3.98 20.12
N THR A 168 4.61 -3.96 20.85
CA THR A 168 5.74 -2.99 20.80
C THR A 168 5.47 -1.52 21.15
N SER A 169 6.36 -0.99 22.00
CA SER A 169 6.49 0.39 22.51
C SER A 169 6.75 1.49 21.46
N ALA A 170 6.79 1.15 20.17
CA ALA A 170 7.01 2.05 19.04
C ALA A 170 5.73 2.36 18.24
N SER A 171 4.60 1.76 18.62
CA SER A 171 3.32 2.13 18.04
C SER A 171 2.98 3.57 18.42
N VAL A 172 2.67 4.42 17.44
CA VAL A 172 2.12 5.78 17.66
C VAL A 172 0.82 5.74 18.49
N ILE A 173 0.23 4.55 18.65
CA ILE A 173 -0.95 4.31 19.49
C ILE A 173 -0.59 4.34 20.99
N GLN A 174 0.66 4.07 21.38
CA GLN A 174 1.11 4.01 22.78
C GLN A 174 1.80 5.28 23.30
N LYS A 175 1.96 6.31 22.47
CA LYS A 175 2.42 7.65 22.89
C LYS A 175 1.31 8.70 22.70
#